data_AF-F9DFV7-F1
#
_entry.id   AF-F9DFV7-F1
#
_cell.length_a   1.000
_cell.length_b   1.000
_cell.length_c   1.000
_cell.angle_alpha   90.00
_cell.angle_beta   90.00
_cell.angle_gamma   90.00
#
_symmetry.space_group_name_H-M   'P 1'
#
loop_
_entity.id
_entity.type
_entity.pdbx_description
1 polymer ?
#
loop_
_entity_poly.entity_id
_entity_poly.type
_entity_poly.pdbx_seq_one_letter_code
_entity_poly.pdbx_strand_id
1 'polypeptide(L)'
;MGYINTSKKIKISPEQKFKLWLNDTIKHIKGKYTISSDSTLLTITDSFSYIVRKGKIAYSTNKKNSEAIQYMLKDVHEPPYINYRVIANRYNEFTPSEIDQLKYEAYTEFPLIKVLAKNVIINYNENRASIKSAYIINKQTKDTTLVEFSYKGNKIIKDIIKNFHYSR
;
A
#
# COMPACT_ATOMS: atom_id res chain seq x y z
N MET A 1 60.72 -14.07 11.16
CA MET A 1 59.86 -13.11 10.45
C MET A 1 58.76 -13.88 9.75
N GLY A 2 57.57 -13.94 10.34
CA GLY A 2 56.40 -14.58 9.72
C GLY A 2 55.44 -13.50 9.23
N TYR A 3 55.17 -13.46 7.93
CA TYR A 3 54.22 -12.53 7.34
C TYR A 3 52.79 -12.92 7.75
N ILE A 4 52.12 -12.06 8.51
CA ILE A 4 50.68 -12.16 8.75
C ILE A 4 49.98 -11.67 7.48
N ASN A 5 49.45 -12.61 6.70
CA ASN A 5 48.60 -12.30 5.56
C ASN A 5 47.22 -11.91 6.09
N THR A 6 47.03 -10.65 6.49
CA THR A 6 45.69 -10.13 6.77
C THR A 6 44.94 -10.00 5.45
N SER A 7 44.18 -11.01 5.09
CA SER A 7 43.14 -10.88 4.07
C SER A 7 42.16 -9.82 4.56
N LYS A 8 42.31 -8.57 4.08
CA LYS A 8 41.29 -7.53 4.22
C LYS A 8 40.04 -8.07 3.53
N LYS A 9 39.13 -8.69 4.28
CA LYS A 9 37.78 -8.97 3.79
C LYS A 9 37.21 -7.64 3.34
N ILE A 10 37.08 -7.46 2.02
CA ILE A 10 36.47 -6.26 1.45
C ILE A 10 35.06 -6.21 2.03
N LYS A 11 34.80 -5.22 2.90
CA LYS A 11 33.48 -5.04 3.49
C LYS A 11 32.57 -4.60 2.35
N ILE A 12 31.69 -5.50 1.93
CA ILE A 12 30.68 -5.21 0.90
C ILE A 12 29.75 -4.13 1.47
N SER A 13 29.57 -3.03 0.74
CA SER A 13 28.67 -1.95 1.14
C SER A 13 27.20 -2.43 1.18
N PRO A 14 26.33 -1.78 1.97
CA PRO A 14 24.88 -2.00 1.95
C PRO A 14 24.30 -2.06 0.53
N GLU A 15 24.68 -1.09 -0.31
CA GLU A 15 24.24 -1.00 -1.70
C GLU A 15 24.68 -2.21 -2.53
N GLN A 16 25.94 -2.63 -2.41
CA GLN A 16 26.43 -3.81 -3.12
C GLN A 16 25.75 -5.10 -2.64
N LYS A 17 25.51 -5.25 -1.33
CA LYS A 17 24.74 -6.39 -0.80
C LYS A 17 23.33 -6.42 -1.38
N PHE A 18 22.67 -5.25 -1.45
CA PHE A 18 21.34 -5.10 -2.04
C PHE A 18 21.34 -5.47 -3.52
N LYS A 19 22.27 -4.94 -4.32
CA LYS A 19 22.35 -5.20 -5.77
C LYS A 19 22.60 -6.68 -6.09
N LEU A 20 23.43 -7.36 -5.29
CA LEU A 20 23.63 -8.81 -5.41
C LEU A 20 22.31 -9.56 -5.13
N TRP A 21 21.64 -9.23 -4.03
CA TRP A 21 20.34 -9.81 -3.70
C TRP A 21 19.27 -9.53 -4.77
N LEU A 22 19.24 -8.30 -5.31
CA LEU A 22 18.32 -7.88 -6.35
C LEU A 22 18.49 -8.72 -7.61
N ASN A 23 19.73 -8.90 -8.08
CA ASN A 23 20.05 -9.70 -9.26
C ASN A 23 19.59 -11.16 -9.16
N ASP A 24 19.66 -11.74 -7.97
CA ASP A 24 19.15 -13.09 -7.72
C ASP A 24 17.62 -13.10 -7.65
N THR A 25 17.03 -12.09 -7.01
CA THR A 25 15.59 -12.03 -6.72
C THR A 25 14.74 -11.76 -7.96
N ILE A 26 15.16 -10.86 -8.86
CA ILE A 26 14.37 -10.44 -10.04
C ILE A 26 13.96 -11.62 -10.92
N LYS A 27 14.81 -12.65 -11.01
CA LYS A 27 14.59 -13.86 -11.80
C LYS A 27 13.39 -14.68 -11.33
N HIS A 28 12.95 -14.45 -10.09
CA HIS A 28 11.87 -15.19 -9.44
C HIS A 28 10.59 -14.37 -9.28
N ILE A 29 10.58 -13.09 -9.65
CA ILE A 29 9.39 -12.25 -9.57
C ILE A 29 8.47 -12.56 -10.76
N LYS A 30 7.26 -13.06 -10.46
CA LYS A 30 6.23 -13.38 -11.46
C LYS A 30 5.28 -12.22 -11.77
N GLY A 31 5.30 -11.16 -10.96
CA GLY A 31 4.38 -10.02 -11.02
C GLY A 31 4.99 -8.77 -11.67
N LYS A 32 4.25 -7.67 -11.64
CA LYS A 32 4.75 -6.36 -12.07
C LYS A 32 5.75 -5.83 -11.05
N TYR A 33 6.88 -5.35 -11.52
CA TYR A 33 7.85 -4.67 -10.68
C TYR A 33 8.56 -3.56 -11.45
N THR A 34 9.17 -2.63 -10.73
CA THR A 34 10.03 -1.58 -11.24
C THR A 34 11.30 -1.51 -10.41
N ILE A 35 12.40 -1.08 -11.05
CA ILE A 35 13.69 -0.87 -10.39
C ILE A 35 14.11 0.58 -10.69
N SER A 36 14.60 1.30 -9.69
CA SER A 36 15.17 2.64 -9.89
C SER A 36 16.40 2.59 -10.80
N SER A 37 16.75 3.71 -11.43
CA SER A 37 17.87 3.79 -12.37
C SER A 37 19.23 3.47 -11.75
N ASP A 38 19.41 3.74 -10.46
CA ASP A 38 20.61 3.41 -9.67
C ASP A 38 20.58 2.00 -9.07
N SER A 39 19.47 1.26 -9.26
CA SER A 39 19.23 -0.08 -8.72
C SER A 39 19.27 -0.16 -7.18
N THR A 40 18.85 0.89 -6.49
CA THR A 40 18.72 0.94 -5.02
C THR A 40 17.27 0.94 -4.52
N LEU A 41 16.30 0.81 -5.42
CA LEU A 41 14.90 0.61 -5.08
C LEU A 41 14.31 -0.44 -6.01
N LEU A 42 13.72 -1.48 -5.41
CA LEU A 42 12.83 -2.40 -6.09
C LEU A 42 11.42 -2.18 -5.56
N THR A 43 10.47 -1.94 -6.47
CA THR A 43 9.04 -1.86 -6.14
C THR A 43 8.32 -3.01 -6.81
N ILE A 44 7.68 -3.89 -6.02
CA ILE A 44 6.81 -4.95 -6.53
C ILE A 44 5.36 -4.51 -6.35
N THR A 45 4.60 -4.54 -7.44
CA THR A 45 3.20 -4.13 -7.46
C THR A 45 2.29 -5.33 -7.62
N ASP A 46 1.36 -5.46 -6.68
CA ASP A 46 0.29 -6.46 -6.71
C ASP A 46 -1.08 -5.76 -6.69
N SER A 47 -2.08 -6.36 -7.32
CA SER A 47 -3.46 -5.89 -7.34
C SER A 47 -4.38 -7.04 -6.96
N PHE A 48 -5.25 -6.80 -6.00
CA PHE A 48 -6.22 -7.80 -5.58
C PHE A 48 -7.58 -7.17 -5.35
N SER A 49 -8.60 -8.01 -5.28
CA SER A 49 -9.95 -7.58 -4.95
C SER A 49 -10.64 -8.58 -4.04
N TYR A 50 -11.53 -8.07 -3.21
CA TYR A 50 -12.34 -8.90 -2.32
C TYR A 50 -13.74 -8.31 -2.17
N ILE A 51 -14.68 -9.15 -1.73
CA ILE A 51 -16.07 -8.77 -1.53
C ILE A 51 -16.38 -8.85 -0.05
N VAL A 52 -16.99 -7.79 0.48
CA VAL A 52 -17.57 -7.77 1.82
C VAL A 52 -19.08 -7.93 1.70
N ARG A 53 -19.65 -8.84 2.48
CA ARG A 53 -21.09 -9.04 2.60
C ARG A 53 -21.49 -9.08 4.07
N LYS A 54 -22.48 -8.28 4.44
CA LYS A 54 -22.95 -8.18 5.84
C LYS A 54 -21.81 -7.96 6.84
N GLY A 55 -20.86 -7.09 6.48
CA GLY A 55 -19.69 -6.76 7.31
C GLY A 55 -18.61 -7.84 7.40
N LYS A 56 -18.71 -8.94 6.63
CA LYS A 56 -17.70 -10.01 6.61
C LYS A 56 -17.08 -10.16 5.23
N ILE A 57 -15.77 -10.42 5.17
CA ILE A 57 -15.08 -10.76 3.91
C ILE A 57 -15.64 -12.11 3.43
N ALA A 58 -16.36 -12.10 2.30
CA ALA A 58 -17.00 -13.29 1.73
C ALA A 58 -16.13 -13.99 0.69
N TYR A 59 -15.34 -13.23 -0.08
CA TYR A 59 -14.44 -13.75 -1.10
C TYR A 59 -13.18 -12.91 -1.14
N SER A 60 -12.01 -13.54 -1.05
CA SER A 60 -10.71 -12.86 -1.11
C SER A 60 -9.67 -13.80 -1.71
N THR A 61 -8.89 -13.31 -2.68
CA THR A 61 -7.70 -14.00 -3.20
C THR A 61 -6.45 -13.74 -2.34
N ASN A 62 -6.54 -12.83 -1.37
CA ASN A 62 -5.43 -12.42 -0.50
C ASN A 62 -5.94 -12.07 0.91
N LYS A 63 -6.18 -13.09 1.74
CA LYS A 63 -6.86 -12.94 3.05
C LYS A 63 -6.17 -11.94 3.97
N LYS A 64 -4.85 -12.06 4.17
CA LYS A 64 -4.06 -11.20 5.08
C LYS A 64 -4.16 -9.72 4.72
N ASN A 65 -3.99 -9.38 3.43
CA ASN A 65 -4.08 -7.99 2.99
C ASN A 65 -5.50 -7.46 3.05
N SER A 66 -6.50 -8.30 2.75
CA SER A 66 -7.91 -7.91 2.89
C SER A 66 -8.26 -7.61 4.35
N GLU A 67 -7.78 -8.40 5.32
CA GLU A 67 -7.96 -8.15 6.75
C GLU A 67 -7.28 -6.84 7.20
N ALA A 68 -6.04 -6.59 6.75
CA ALA A 68 -5.34 -5.34 7.04
C ALA A 68 -6.09 -4.11 6.51
N ILE A 69 -6.59 -4.18 5.27
CA ILE A 69 -7.40 -3.09 4.70
C ILE A 69 -8.71 -2.91 5.45
N GLN A 70 -9.39 -4.00 5.83
CA GLN A 70 -10.63 -3.91 6.61
C GLN A 70 -10.40 -3.28 7.99
N TYR A 71 -9.26 -3.56 8.62
CA TYR A 71 -8.86 -2.90 9.86
C TYR A 71 -8.69 -1.39 9.67
N MET A 72 -7.99 -0.96 8.62
CA MET A 72 -7.84 0.47 8.29
C MET A 72 -9.19 1.14 7.96
N LEU A 73 -10.10 0.43 7.28
CA LEU A 73 -11.40 0.96 6.87
C LEU A 73 -12.43 0.99 8.02
N LYS A 74 -12.27 0.18 9.07
CA LYS A 74 -13.25 0.01 10.17
C LYS A 74 -13.81 1.33 10.71
N ASP A 75 -12.96 2.32 10.70
CA ASP A 75 -13.04 3.55 11.44
C ASP A 75 -13.48 4.75 10.56
N VAL A 76 -13.25 4.65 9.25
CA VAL A 76 -13.46 5.72 8.25
C VAL A 76 -14.47 5.35 7.16
N HIS A 77 -14.75 4.05 7.01
CA HIS A 77 -15.74 3.55 6.07
C HIS A 77 -17.10 3.48 6.75
N GLU A 78 -17.83 4.60 6.70
CA GLU A 78 -19.18 4.68 7.22
C GLU A 78 -20.15 3.83 6.37
N PRO A 79 -21.05 3.03 6.99
CA PRO A 79 -22.10 2.36 6.25
C PRO A 79 -23.07 3.40 5.68
N PRO A 80 -23.52 3.20 4.44
CA PRO A 80 -24.83 2.54 4.35
C PRO A 80 -24.79 1.19 3.62
N TYR A 81 -23.59 0.67 3.30
CA TYR A 81 -23.44 -0.43 2.35
C TYR A 81 -23.05 -1.75 3.01
N ILE A 82 -24.06 -2.59 3.24
CA ILE A 82 -23.92 -3.96 3.74
C ILE A 82 -23.04 -4.83 2.81
N ASN A 83 -23.05 -4.54 1.50
CA ASN A 83 -22.30 -5.28 0.50
C ASN A 83 -21.49 -4.31 -0.38
N TYR A 84 -20.19 -4.55 -0.49
CA TYR A 84 -19.29 -3.77 -1.34
C TYR A 84 -18.12 -4.61 -1.84
N ARG A 85 -17.49 -4.16 -2.91
CA ARG A 85 -16.24 -4.73 -3.44
C ARG A 85 -15.09 -3.78 -3.13
N VAL A 86 -13.97 -4.32 -2.67
CA VAL A 86 -12.72 -3.56 -2.54
C VAL A 86 -11.78 -4.01 -3.65
N ILE A 87 -11.12 -3.05 -4.27
CA ILE A 87 -10.01 -3.24 -5.19
C ILE A 87 -8.84 -2.47 -4.60
N ALA A 88 -7.71 -3.12 -4.40
CA ALA A 88 -6.54 -2.50 -3.79
C ALA A 88 -5.29 -2.84 -4.59
N ASN A 89 -4.42 -1.84 -4.69
CA ASN A 89 -3.04 -2.01 -5.12
C ASN A 89 -2.18 -2.07 -3.87
N ARG A 90 -1.19 -2.95 -3.88
CA ARG A 90 -0.16 -3.07 -2.85
C ARG A 90 1.18 -2.84 -3.49
N TYR A 91 1.97 -1.93 -2.92
CA TYR A 91 3.37 -1.77 -3.27
C TYR A 91 4.23 -2.34 -2.15
N ASN A 92 5.21 -3.16 -2.52
CA ASN A 92 6.29 -3.55 -1.64
C ASN A 92 7.57 -2.92 -2.16
N GLU A 93 8.11 -2.02 -1.38
CA GLU A 93 9.38 -1.36 -1.68
C GLU A 93 10.49 -2.05 -0.92
N PHE A 94 11.62 -2.21 -1.59
CA PHE A 94 12.84 -2.77 -1.02
C PHE A 94 14.00 -1.82 -1.31
N THR A 95 14.72 -1.41 -0.28
CA THR A 95 15.87 -0.50 -0.34
C THR A 95 17.08 -1.13 0.35
N PRO A 96 18.33 -0.71 0.08
CA PRO A 96 19.49 -1.10 0.86
C PRO A 96 19.26 -0.86 2.35
N SER A 97 19.70 -1.80 3.20
CA SER A 97 19.64 -1.61 4.65
C SER A 97 20.99 -1.15 5.18
N GLU A 98 20.96 -0.11 6.00
CA GLU A 98 22.14 0.34 6.75
C GLU A 98 22.52 -0.62 7.88
N ILE A 99 21.63 -1.57 8.23
CA ILE A 99 21.92 -2.62 9.19
C ILE A 99 22.78 -3.69 8.53
N ASP A 100 24.02 -3.83 8.99
CA ASP A 100 25.05 -4.68 8.36
C ASP A 100 24.63 -6.14 8.11
N GLN A 101 23.71 -6.67 8.91
CA GLN A 101 23.19 -8.05 8.85
C GLN A 101 22.04 -8.22 7.84
N LEU A 102 21.41 -7.13 7.42
CA LEU A 102 20.29 -7.14 6.50
C LEU A 102 20.75 -6.81 5.08
N LYS A 103 20.07 -7.41 4.10
CA LYS A 103 20.31 -7.15 2.67
C LYS A 103 19.50 -5.96 2.17
N TYR A 104 18.32 -5.78 2.75
CA TYR A 104 17.36 -4.75 2.40
C TYR A 104 16.49 -4.38 3.60
N GLU A 105 15.93 -3.18 3.54
CA GLU A 105 14.74 -2.79 4.29
C GLU A 105 13.51 -2.92 3.39
N ALA A 106 12.35 -3.21 3.97
CA ALA A 106 11.13 -3.40 3.21
C ALA A 106 10.00 -2.55 3.79
N TYR A 107 9.27 -1.91 2.90
CA TYR A 107 8.08 -1.13 3.21
C TYR A 107 6.89 -1.63 2.39
N THR A 108 5.70 -1.63 3.00
CA THR A 108 4.46 -2.05 2.33
C THR A 108 3.42 -0.97 2.49
N GLU A 109 2.80 -0.58 1.39
CA GLU A 109 1.72 0.40 1.35
C GLU A 109 0.58 -0.03 0.43
N PHE A 110 -0.58 0.59 0.62
CA PHE A 110 -1.79 0.44 -0.18
C PHE A 110 -2.17 1.78 -0.81
N PRO A 111 -1.40 2.25 -1.82
CA PRO A 111 -1.50 3.61 -2.36
C PRO A 111 -2.88 3.94 -2.94
N LEU A 112 -3.67 2.91 -3.28
CA LEU A 112 -5.06 3.08 -3.66
C LEU A 112 -5.90 1.94 -3.09
N ILE A 113 -6.82 2.29 -2.19
CA ILE A 113 -7.89 1.41 -1.74
C ILE A 113 -9.20 1.94 -2.32
N LYS A 114 -9.73 1.24 -3.33
CA LYS A 114 -10.97 1.61 -4.01
C LYS A 114 -12.12 0.75 -3.52
N VAL A 115 -13.13 1.37 -2.93
CA VAL A 115 -14.39 0.72 -2.54
C VAL A 115 -15.47 1.02 -3.56
N LEU A 116 -16.13 -0.03 -4.04
CA LEU A 116 -17.24 0.02 -4.98
C LEU A 116 -18.51 -0.44 -4.26
N ALA A 117 -19.46 0.48 -4.06
CA ALA A 117 -20.69 0.21 -3.33
C ALA A 117 -21.90 0.87 -4.01
N LYS A 118 -22.79 0.08 -4.62
CA LYS A 118 -23.95 0.57 -5.41
C LYS A 118 -23.53 1.70 -6.38
N ASN A 119 -24.06 2.91 -6.16
CA ASN A 119 -23.83 4.11 -6.96
C ASN A 119 -22.65 4.96 -6.47
N VAL A 120 -21.85 4.47 -5.52
CA VAL A 120 -20.72 5.20 -4.96
C VAL A 120 -19.41 4.46 -5.25
N ILE A 121 -18.37 5.25 -5.56
CA ILE A 121 -16.97 4.81 -5.56
C ILE A 121 -16.27 5.64 -4.49
N ILE A 122 -15.52 5.00 -3.60
CA ILE A 122 -14.68 5.70 -2.63
C ILE A 122 -13.23 5.33 -2.91
N ASN A 123 -12.40 6.32 -3.23
CA ASN A 123 -10.96 6.14 -3.33
C ASN A 123 -10.33 6.67 -2.04
N TYR A 124 -9.86 5.76 -1.19
CA TYR A 124 -9.17 6.09 0.04
C TYR A 124 -7.68 6.31 -0.24
N ASN A 125 -7.16 7.39 0.31
CA ASN A 125 -5.73 7.68 0.33
C ASN A 125 -5.18 7.19 1.67
N GLU A 126 -4.36 6.16 1.58
CA GLU A 126 -3.65 5.58 2.71
C GLU A 126 -2.29 6.29 2.87
N ASN A 127 -1.90 6.51 4.12
CA ASN A 127 -0.59 7.01 4.50
C ASN A 127 -0.15 6.31 5.79
N ARG A 128 0.94 5.54 5.72
CA ARG A 128 1.56 4.80 6.84
C ARG A 128 0.55 3.99 7.66
N ALA A 129 -0.18 3.11 6.99
CA ALA A 129 -1.23 2.25 7.51
C ALA A 129 -2.44 2.99 8.12
N SER A 130 -2.63 4.26 7.78
CA SER A 130 -3.79 5.05 8.21
C SER A 130 -4.45 5.75 7.04
N ILE A 131 -5.78 5.77 7.00
CA ILE A 131 -6.52 6.49 5.98
C ILE A 131 -6.67 7.94 6.43
N LYS A 132 -6.15 8.87 5.63
CA LYS A 132 -6.19 10.31 5.94
C LYS A 132 -7.28 11.05 5.20
N SER A 133 -7.61 10.61 3.99
CA SER A 133 -8.62 11.28 3.17
C SER A 133 -9.29 10.28 2.23
N ALA A 134 -10.40 10.69 1.66
CA ALA A 134 -11.06 9.93 0.60
C ALA A 134 -11.72 10.85 -0.42
N TYR A 135 -11.73 10.39 -1.67
CA TYR A 135 -12.59 10.92 -2.72
C TYR A 135 -13.83 10.04 -2.84
N ILE A 136 -15.00 10.59 -2.53
CA ILE A 136 -16.30 9.93 -2.65
C ILE A 136 -16.94 10.40 -3.96
N ILE A 137 -17.17 9.48 -4.88
CA ILE A 137 -17.68 9.76 -6.21
C ILE A 137 -19.06 9.14 -6.36
N ASN A 138 -20.07 9.98 -6.61
CA ASN A 138 -21.39 9.51 -6.99
C ASN A 138 -21.41 9.18 -8.49
N LYS A 139 -21.65 7.92 -8.84
CA LYS A 139 -21.64 7.43 -10.22
C LYS A 139 -22.76 8.03 -11.08
N GLN A 140 -23.89 8.38 -10.48
CA GLN A 140 -25.06 8.91 -11.17
C GLN A 140 -24.89 10.41 -11.46
N THR A 141 -24.60 11.20 -10.42
CA THR A 141 -24.46 12.66 -10.56
C THR A 141 -23.08 13.10 -11.03
N LYS A 142 -22.08 12.20 -10.98
CA LYS A 142 -20.65 12.48 -11.22
C LYS A 142 -20.03 13.45 -10.21
N ASP A 143 -20.73 13.75 -9.12
CA ASP A 143 -20.18 14.52 -8.02
C ASP A 143 -19.00 13.80 -7.38
N THR A 144 -17.97 14.56 -7.07
CA THR A 144 -16.83 14.10 -6.28
C THR A 144 -16.71 14.95 -5.03
N THR A 145 -16.71 14.32 -3.86
CA THR A 145 -16.49 14.96 -2.57
C THR A 145 -15.15 14.51 -2.02
N LEU A 146 -14.26 15.45 -1.71
CA LEU A 146 -13.06 15.19 -0.93
C LEU A 146 -13.39 15.34 0.56
N VAL A 147 -13.09 14.29 1.32
CA VAL A 147 -13.19 14.28 2.77
C VAL A 147 -11.84 14.00 3.40
N GLU A 148 -11.59 14.60 4.56
CA GLU A 148 -10.45 14.30 5.42
C GLU A 148 -10.92 13.68 6.73
N PHE A 149 -10.09 12.79 7.27
CA PHE A 149 -10.33 12.11 8.54
C PHE A 149 -9.30 12.57 9.56
N SER A 150 -9.79 13.12 10.66
CA SER A 150 -8.96 13.52 11.80
C SER A 150 -9.42 12.80 13.07
N TYR A 151 -8.49 12.60 14.01
CA TYR A 151 -8.80 11.97 15.29
C TYR A 151 -8.92 13.04 16.37
N LYS A 152 -10.05 13.04 17.09
CA LYS A 152 -10.26 13.82 18.31
C LYS A 152 -10.53 12.86 19.47
N GLY A 153 -9.47 12.51 20.19
CA GLY A 153 -9.48 11.39 21.14
C GLY A 153 -9.73 10.07 20.40
N ASN A 154 -10.68 9.27 20.89
CA ASN A 154 -11.05 7.98 20.28
C ASN A 154 -12.14 8.11 19.19
N LYS A 155 -12.46 9.33 18.75
CA LYS A 155 -13.48 9.59 17.73
C LYS A 155 -12.83 10.09 16.45
N ILE A 156 -13.34 9.62 15.33
CA ILE A 156 -12.97 10.12 14.02
C ILE A 156 -13.95 11.21 13.63
N ILE A 157 -13.38 12.33 13.21
CA ILE A 157 -14.09 13.45 12.61
C ILE A 157 -13.84 13.36 11.11
N LYS A 158 -14.94 13.50 10.36
CA LYS A 158 -14.95 13.51 8.90
C LYS A 158 -15.32 14.91 8.45
N ASP A 159 -14.35 15.61 7.89
CA ASP A 159 -14.53 16.97 7.39
C ASP A 159 -14.68 16.95 5.88
N ILE A 160 -15.74 17.58 5.36
CA ILE A 160 -15.92 17.77 3.92
C ILE A 160 -15.07 18.97 3.51
N ILE A 161 -13.99 18.70 2.78
CA ILE A 161 -13.03 19.74 2.38
C ILE A 161 -13.47 20.40 1.08
N LYS A 162 -13.98 19.61 0.12
CA LYS A 162 -14.36 20.15 -1.20
C LYS A 162 -15.40 19.28 -1.90
N ASN A 163 -16.31 19.94 -2.61
CA ASN A 163 -17.21 19.32 -3.57
C ASN A 163 -16.86 19.76 -4.99
N PHE A 164 -16.83 18.81 -5.91
CA PHE A 164 -16.61 19.02 -7.32
C PHE A 164 -17.84 18.48 -8.06
N HIS A 165 -18.52 19.35 -8.81
CA HIS A 165 -19.54 18.94 -9.76
C HIS A 165 -18.95 19.09 -11.16
N TYR A 166 -18.86 17.98 -11.90
CA TYR A 166 -18.47 18.03 -13.31
C TYR A 166 -19.75 18.03 -14.15
N SER A 167 -20.25 19.23 -14.48
CA SER A 167 -21.28 19.39 -15.50
C SER A 167 -20.69 19.12 -16.88
N ARG A 168 -21.45 18.41 -17.73
CA ARG A 168 -21.14 18.27 -19.16
C ARG A 168 -21.24 19.60 -19.88
#